data_AF-A0A6P1D8V4-F1
#
_entry.id   AF-A0A6P1D8V4-F1
#
_cell.length_a   1.000
_cell.length_b   1.000
_cell.length_c   1.000
_cell.angle_alpha   90.00
_cell.angle_beta   90.00
_cell.angle_gamma   90.00
#
_symmetry.space_group_name_H-M   'P 1'
#
loop_
_entity.id
_entity.type
_entity.pdbx_description
1 polymer ?
#
loop_
_entity_poly.entity_id
_entity_poly.type
_entity_poly.pdbx_seq_one_letter_code
_entity_poly.pdbx_strand_id
1 'polypeptide(L)'
;MDELFASPADGAGLRRAFANFPSGVVAVCARGDGVPHGMAVATFVPVSLDLPLVSFCVQNTSSTWPRLTTASRLGLSLLAIDRLATHPHREPLIFHGSRFRLLRAG
;
A
#
# COMPACT_ATOMS: atom_id res chain seq x y z
N MET A 1 -5.61 32.55 -10.06
CA MET A 1 -6.32 31.30 -10.43
C MET A 1 -5.73 30.65 -11.69
N ASP A 2 -4.72 31.25 -12.35
CA ASP A 2 -4.06 30.63 -13.51
C ASP A 2 -2.88 29.70 -13.17
N GLU A 3 -2.24 29.88 -12.01
CA GLU A 3 -1.12 29.00 -11.58
C GLU A 3 -1.56 27.60 -11.12
N LEU A 4 -2.85 27.38 -10.87
CA LEU A 4 -3.40 26.07 -10.46
C LEU A 4 -3.55 25.08 -11.63
N PHE A 5 -3.41 25.55 -12.88
CA PHE A 5 -3.60 24.76 -14.10
C PHE A 5 -2.37 24.72 -15.02
N ALA A 6 -1.20 25.18 -14.55
CA ALA A 6 0.07 24.89 -15.22
C ALA A 6 0.38 23.39 -15.05
N SER A 7 -0.36 22.56 -15.79
CA SER A 7 -0.37 21.10 -15.67
C SER A 7 0.99 20.55 -16.09
N PRO A 8 1.80 19.97 -15.19
CA PRO A 8 2.79 19.01 -15.62
C PRO A 8 1.99 17.74 -15.89
N ALA A 9 1.51 17.59 -17.13
CA ALA A 9 0.79 16.40 -17.60
C ALA A 9 1.72 15.17 -17.73
N ASP A 10 2.75 15.09 -16.89
CA ASP A 10 3.64 13.96 -16.77
C ASP A 10 3.29 13.13 -15.52
N GLY A 11 3.83 11.92 -15.45
CA GLY A 11 3.54 11.02 -14.33
C GLY A 11 4.01 11.55 -12.97
N ALA A 12 4.99 12.45 -12.92
CA ALA A 12 5.50 13.02 -11.66
C ALA A 12 4.59 14.14 -11.13
N GLY A 13 4.03 14.96 -12.02
CA GLY A 13 3.00 15.95 -11.71
C GLY A 13 1.75 15.29 -11.15
N LEU A 14 1.22 14.28 -11.85
CA LEU A 14 0.03 13.53 -11.39
C LEU A 14 0.26 12.83 -10.05
N ARG A 15 1.43 12.19 -9.84
CA ARG A 15 1.78 11.59 -8.54
C ARG A 15 1.77 12.60 -7.40
N ARG A 16 2.33 13.80 -7.62
CA ARG A 16 2.32 14.88 -6.61
C ARG A 16 0.91 15.36 -6.32
N ALA A 17 0.08 15.56 -7.34
CA ALA A 17 -1.32 15.96 -7.16
C ALA A 17 -2.10 14.92 -6.34
N PHE A 18 -2.02 13.64 -6.72
CA PHE A 18 -2.75 12.56 -6.04
C PHE A 18 -2.24 12.25 -4.64
N ALA A 19 -0.98 12.53 -4.33
CA ALA A 19 -0.45 12.38 -2.97
C ALA A 19 -1.16 13.27 -1.94
N ASN A 20 -1.89 14.30 -2.36
CA ASN A 20 -2.70 15.15 -1.47
C ASN A 20 -4.07 14.55 -1.15
N PHE A 21 -4.50 13.47 -1.82
CA PHE A 21 -5.75 12.80 -1.51
C PHE A 21 -5.56 11.83 -0.34
N PRO A 22 -6.23 12.03 0.80
CA PRO A 22 -6.04 11.18 1.97
C PRO A 22 -6.59 9.77 1.71
N SER A 23 -5.82 8.75 2.10
CA SER A 23 -6.24 7.35 2.04
C SER A 23 -5.75 6.60 3.28
N GLY A 24 -6.53 5.60 3.70
CA GLY A 24 -6.07 4.63 4.68
C GLY A 24 -5.02 3.71 4.07
N VAL A 25 -4.23 3.04 4.93
CA VAL A 25 -3.28 2.02 4.51
C VAL A 25 -3.72 0.66 5.05
N VAL A 26 -3.76 -0.34 4.17
CA VAL A 26 -4.05 -1.73 4.53
C VAL A 26 -2.85 -2.59 4.20
N ALA A 27 -2.41 -3.43 5.14
CA ALA A 27 -1.45 -4.48 4.86
C ALA A 27 -2.18 -5.72 4.33
N VAL A 28 -1.74 -6.21 3.17
CA VAL A 28 -2.18 -7.46 2.54
C VAL A 28 -1.07 -8.47 2.71
N CYS A 29 -1.33 -9.56 3.42
CA CYS A 29 -0.31 -10.54 3.80
C CYS A 29 -0.76 -11.98 3.53
N ALA A 30 0.21 -12.86 3.30
CA ALA A 30 -0.02 -14.30 3.25
C ALA A 30 1.25 -15.07 3.65
N ARG A 31 1.12 -16.39 3.81
CA ARG A 31 2.26 -17.30 3.94
C ARG A 31 2.31 -18.20 2.71
N GLY A 32 3.41 -18.14 1.96
CA GLY A 32 3.75 -19.06 0.88
C GLY A 32 4.93 -19.92 1.31
N ASP A 33 4.83 -21.25 1.19
CA ASP A 33 5.90 -22.19 1.57
C ASP A 33 6.48 -21.96 2.98
N GLY A 34 5.62 -21.57 3.93
CA GLY A 34 5.98 -21.23 5.31
C GLY A 34 6.58 -19.82 5.50
N VAL A 35 6.90 -19.12 4.42
CA VAL A 35 7.52 -17.78 4.43
C VAL A 35 6.45 -16.67 4.40
N PRO A 36 6.52 -15.66 5.29
CA PRO A 36 5.60 -14.53 5.23
C PRO A 36 5.91 -13.59 4.06
N HIS A 37 4.86 -13.19 3.35
CA HIS A 37 4.87 -12.18 2.31
C HIS A 37 3.81 -11.13 2.60
N GLY A 38 4.06 -9.89 2.23
CA GLY A 38 3.06 -8.84 2.38
C GLY A 38 3.39 -7.56 1.63
N MET A 39 2.35 -6.80 1.32
CA MET A 39 2.43 -5.49 0.69
C MET A 39 1.44 -4.53 1.35
N ALA A 40 1.74 -3.24 1.34
CA ALA A 40 0.76 -2.23 1.74
C ALA A 40 0.01 -1.69 0.52
N VAL A 41 -1.27 -1.45 0.69
CA VAL A 41 -2.15 -0.87 -0.32
C VAL A 41 -2.86 0.35 0.25
N ALA A 42 -2.94 1.40 -0.55
CA ALA A 42 -3.73 2.60 -0.28
C ALA A 42 -5.04 2.64 -1.12
N THR A 43 -5.27 1.59 -1.91
CA THR A 43 -6.38 1.46 -2.88
C THR A 43 -7.50 0.56 -2.37
N PHE A 44 -7.61 0.39 -1.04
CA PHE A 44 -8.61 -0.48 -0.43
C PHE A 44 -10.03 0.10 -0.57
N VAL A 45 -10.95 -0.69 -1.08
CA VAL A 45 -12.36 -0.32 -1.27
C VAL A 45 -13.25 -1.47 -0.76
N PRO A 46 -14.06 -1.26 0.30
CA PRO A 46 -15.15 -2.18 0.63
C PRO A 46 -16.16 -2.23 -0.53
N VAL A 47 -16.51 -3.43 -0.98
CA VAL A 47 -17.40 -3.63 -2.14
C VAL A 47 -18.78 -4.09 -1.70
N SER A 48 -18.87 -5.01 -0.75
CA SER A 48 -20.14 -5.52 -0.23
C SER A 48 -19.98 -6.02 1.20
N LEU A 49 -21.06 -5.89 1.98
CA LEU A 49 -21.14 -6.38 3.36
C LEU A 49 -21.98 -7.67 3.47
N ASP A 50 -22.98 -7.85 2.60
CA ASP A 50 -23.85 -9.03 2.60
C ASP A 50 -23.12 -10.28 2.13
N LEU A 51 -22.23 -10.13 1.15
CA LEU A 51 -21.11 -11.02 0.90
C LEU A 51 -19.86 -10.19 1.17
N PRO A 52 -19.10 -10.43 2.26
CA PRO A 52 -17.97 -9.59 2.64
C PRO A 52 -16.88 -9.56 1.56
N LEU A 53 -16.94 -8.53 0.71
CA LEU A 53 -16.07 -8.35 -0.44
C LEU A 53 -15.34 -7.02 -0.36
N VAL A 54 -14.09 -7.04 -0.79
CA VAL A 54 -13.23 -5.87 -0.89
C VAL A 54 -12.47 -5.90 -2.21
N SER A 55 -12.01 -4.75 -2.67
CA SER A 55 -11.13 -4.61 -3.83
C SER A 55 -9.91 -3.77 -3.47
N PHE A 56 -8.79 -4.03 -4.14
CA PHE A 56 -7.61 -3.20 -4.13
C PHE A 56 -6.85 -3.38 -5.44
N CYS A 57 -6.11 -2.34 -5.84
CA CYS A 57 -5.34 -2.33 -7.08
C CYS A 57 -3.88 -2.65 -6.79
N VAL A 58 -3.31 -3.57 -7.59
CA VAL A 58 -1.88 -3.92 -7.55
C VAL A 58 -1.23 -3.55 -8.87
N GLN A 59 -0.02 -3.00 -8.81
CA GLN A 59 0.77 -2.75 -10.01
C GLN A 59 1.15 -4.08 -10.69
N ASN A 60 1.03 -4.15 -12.01
CA ASN A 60 1.45 -5.33 -12.81
C ASN A 60 2.94 -5.67 -12.64
N THR A 61 3.76 -4.69 -12.25
CA THR A 61 5.19 -4.84 -11.96
C THR A 61 5.49 -5.30 -10.53
N SER A 62 4.47 -5.61 -9.73
CA SER A 62 4.65 -6.05 -8.34
C SER A 62 5.40 -7.38 -8.28
N SER A 63 6.50 -7.43 -7.54
CA SER A 63 7.23 -8.66 -7.23
C SER A 63 6.63 -9.43 -6.05
N THR A 64 5.74 -8.80 -5.27
CA THR A 64 5.11 -9.41 -4.09
C THR A 64 3.79 -10.10 -4.44
N TRP A 65 3.01 -9.50 -5.34
CA TRP A 65 1.69 -10.02 -5.72
C TRP A 65 1.70 -11.46 -6.23
N PRO A 66 2.62 -11.87 -7.13
CA PRO A 66 2.69 -13.26 -7.59
C PRO A 66 2.86 -14.28 -6.47
N ARG A 67 3.50 -13.88 -5.35
CA ARG A 67 3.68 -14.76 -4.17
C ARG A 67 2.46 -14.79 -3.26
N LEU A 68 1.67 -13.72 -3.24
CA LEU A 68 0.43 -13.66 -2.48
C LEU A 68 -0.68 -14.45 -3.19
N THR A 69 -0.71 -14.43 -4.52
CA THR A 69 -1.74 -15.13 -5.32
C THR A 69 -1.65 -16.65 -5.25
N THR A 70 -0.51 -17.22 -4.84
CA THR A 70 -0.37 -18.69 -4.66
C THR A 70 -0.89 -19.16 -3.30
N ALA A 71 -1.12 -18.25 -2.34
CA ALA A 71 -1.64 -18.61 -1.04
C ALA A 71 -3.13 -18.94 -1.10
N SER A 72 -3.56 -19.92 -0.31
CA SER A 72 -4.98 -20.29 -0.21
C SER A 72 -5.84 -19.19 0.44
N ARG A 73 -5.23 -18.29 1.22
CA ARG A 73 -5.89 -17.19 1.93
C ARG A 73 -4.98 -15.98 2.02
N LEU A 74 -5.60 -14.80 1.95
CA LEU A 74 -4.98 -13.52 2.27
C LEU A 74 -5.49 -13.03 3.63
N GLY A 75 -4.60 -12.42 4.41
CA GLY A 75 -4.93 -11.63 5.59
C GLY A 75 -4.89 -10.14 5.26
N LEU A 76 -5.84 -9.38 5.79
CA LEU A 76 -5.93 -7.93 5.64
C LEU A 76 -5.88 -7.27 7.02
N SER A 77 -4.95 -6.33 7.21
CA SER A 77 -4.85 -5.54 8.43
C SER A 77 -4.99 -4.06 8.10
N LEU A 78 -6.06 -3.44 8.59
CA LEU A 78 -6.25 -2.00 8.49
C LEU A 78 -5.29 -1.32 9.48
N LEU A 79 -4.43 -0.42 8.97
CA LEU A 79 -3.41 0.21 9.78
C LEU A 79 -3.92 1.55 10.30
N ALA A 80 -3.84 1.72 11.63
CA ALA A 80 -3.95 3.03 12.27
C ALA A 80 -2.58 3.71 12.27
N ILE A 81 -2.55 5.01 11.98
CA ILE A 81 -1.36 5.84 12.12
C ILE A 81 -1.50 6.61 13.42
N ASP A 82 -0.87 6.11 14.48
CA ASP A 82 -0.92 6.77 15.79
C ASP A 82 0.13 7.88 15.92
N ARG A 83 1.27 7.74 15.22
CA ARG A 83 2.36 8.71 15.24
C ARG A 83 3.06 8.75 13.89
N LEU A 84 3.26 9.96 13.37
CA LEU A 84 4.16 10.22 12.26
C LEU A 84 5.41 10.93 12.81
N ALA A 85 6.58 10.33 12.59
CA ALA A 85 7.87 10.91 12.96
C ALA A 85 8.86 10.73 11.82
N THR A 86 9.66 11.77 11.58
CA THR A 86 10.81 11.70 10.68
C THR A 86 12.06 11.38 11.48
N HIS A 87 12.84 10.41 11.01
CA HIS A 87 14.12 10.06 11.60
C HIS A 87 15.22 10.26 10.55
N PRO A 88 16.07 11.29 10.66
CA PRO A 88 17.03 11.68 9.62
C PRO A 88 17.98 10.55 9.19
N HIS A 89 18.30 9.61 10.09
CA HIS A 89 19.22 8.51 9.85
C HIS A 89 18.55 7.16 9.60
N ARG A 90 17.22 7.12 9.53
CA ARG A 90 16.45 5.91 9.20
C ARG A 90 15.82 6.08 7.84
N GLU A 91 16.13 5.17 6.93
CA GLU A 91 15.42 5.13 5.65
C GLU A 91 13.91 5.07 5.90
N PRO A 92 13.12 5.94 5.26
CA PRO A 92 11.68 5.91 5.42
C PRO A 92 11.13 4.56 4.97
N LEU A 93 10.05 4.11 5.62
CA LEU A 93 9.32 2.95 5.16
C LEU A 93 8.61 3.32 3.85
N ILE A 94 9.24 3.04 2.71
CA ILE A 94 8.65 3.30 1.39
C ILE A 94 7.85 2.07 0.97
N PHE A 95 6.52 2.14 0.93
CA PHE A 95 5.72 0.97 0.56
C PHE A 95 5.82 0.59 -0.93
N HIS A 96 6.29 1.49 -1.79
CA HIS A 96 6.60 1.19 -3.20
C HIS A 96 7.93 0.45 -3.32
N GLY A 97 7.89 -0.82 -3.71
CA GLY A 97 9.09 -1.61 -4.03
C GLY A 97 9.95 -2.05 -2.84
N SER A 98 9.60 -1.70 -1.60
CA SER A 98 10.32 -2.21 -0.43
C SER A 98 9.95 -3.66 -0.13
N ARG A 99 10.97 -4.45 0.25
CA ARG A 99 10.78 -5.76 0.85
C ARG A 99 10.01 -5.61 2.16
N PHE A 100 8.98 -6.42 2.38
CA PHE A 100 8.28 -6.54 3.67
C PHE A 100 9.34 -6.80 4.75
N ARG A 101 9.69 -5.76 5.52
CA ARG A 101 10.50 -5.92 6.72
C ARG A 101 9.56 -6.44 7.80
N LEU A 102 9.93 -7.56 8.40
CA LEU A 102 9.22 -8.08 9.57
C LEU A 102 9.33 -7.01 10.66
N LEU A 103 8.23 -6.29 10.89
CA LEU A 103 8.11 -5.36 12.00
C LEU A 103 8.07 -6.23 13.24
N ARG A 104 9.17 -6.25 14.00
CA ARG A 104 9.14 -6.83 15.35
C ARG A 104 8.21 -5.95 16.17
N ALA A 105 7.11 -6.51 16.66
CA ALA A 105 6.35 -5.89 17.73
C ALA A 105 7.33 -5.70 18.90
N GLY A 106 7.51 -4.44 19.32
CA GLY A 106 8.24 -4.10 20.53
C GLY A 106 7.39 -4.33 21.76
#